data_AF-A0A7C4CR04-F1
#
_entry.id   AF-A0A7C4CR04-F1
#
_cell.length_a   1.000
_cell.length_b   1.000
_cell.length_c   1.000
_cell.angle_alpha   90.00
_cell.angle_beta   90.00
_cell.angle_gamma   90.00
#
_symmetry.space_group_name_H-M   'P 1'
#
loop_
_entity.id
_entity.type
_entity.pdbx_description
1 polymer ?
#
loop_
_entity_poly.entity_id
_entity_poly.type
_entity_poly.pdbx_seq_one_letter_code
_entity_poly.pdbx_strand_id
1 'polypeptide(L)'
;MTFKPLKLPPRNAQTKPKLLWFSSTPQHSSSFSLVSRELLKRVEGFEKYYAGLHYYGAPQTFEDYTLLPCQSAEQLLYYASNIKPDILVLHHSPVSLQGLNPIAENLKKNAKKLVLIVPVEGYPMTFNFEPLFQQADLIITHSRYSQECLAKHG
;
A
#
# COMPACT_ATOMS: atom_id res chain seq x y z
N MET A 1 -8.35 18.28 10.01
CA MET A 1 -9.54 17.83 9.24
C MET A 1 -9.98 16.48 9.79
N THR A 2 -11.24 16.32 10.16
CA THR A 2 -11.76 15.06 10.69
C THR A 2 -12.12 14.12 9.54
N PHE A 3 -11.53 12.92 9.50
CA PHE A 3 -11.87 11.90 8.51
C PHE A 3 -13.34 11.48 8.67
N LYS A 4 -14.10 11.55 7.57
CA LYS A 4 -15.45 10.96 7.50
C LYS A 4 -15.36 9.65 6.71
N PRO A 5 -15.81 8.51 7.28
CA PRO A 5 -15.84 7.23 6.58
C PRO A 5 -16.55 7.32 5.23
N LEU A 6 -15.91 6.81 4.17
CA LEU A 6 -16.52 6.73 2.85
C LEU A 6 -17.35 5.44 2.74
N LYS A 7 -18.54 5.54 2.13
CA LYS A 7 -19.34 4.36 1.80
C LYS A 7 -18.63 3.60 0.68
N LEU A 8 -18.09 2.43 1.01
CA LEU A 8 -17.43 1.56 0.04
C LEU A 8 -18.47 0.94 -0.93
N PRO A 9 -18.07 0.61 -2.17
CA PRO A 9 -18.95 -0.06 -3.12
C PRO A 9 -19.45 -1.41 -2.57
N PRO A 10 -20.68 -1.82 -2.93
CA PRO A 10 -21.28 -3.06 -2.45
C PRO A 10 -20.49 -4.30 -2.89
N ARG A 11 -20.49 -5.33 -2.03
CA ARG A 11 -19.77 -6.60 -2.23
C ARG A 11 -20.42 -7.42 -3.35
N ASN A 12 -19.66 -7.80 -4.39
CA ASN A 12 -20.11 -8.78 -5.39
C ASN A 12 -20.09 -10.22 -4.85
N ALA A 13 -21.07 -11.04 -5.25
CA ALA A 13 -21.31 -12.39 -4.72
C ALA A 13 -20.33 -13.47 -5.20
N GLN A 14 -19.55 -13.20 -6.26
CA GLN A 14 -18.41 -14.03 -6.69
C GLN A 14 -17.13 -13.29 -6.30
N THR A 15 -16.64 -13.52 -5.09
CA THR A 15 -15.53 -12.71 -4.56
C THR A 15 -14.21 -13.24 -5.09
N LYS A 16 -13.72 -12.63 -6.17
CA LYS A 16 -12.28 -12.63 -6.49
C LYS A 16 -11.49 -12.26 -5.23
N PRO A 17 -10.27 -12.80 -5.03
CA PRO A 17 -9.40 -12.35 -3.94
C PRO A 17 -9.17 -10.83 -4.05
N LYS A 18 -9.06 -10.16 -2.91
CA LYS A 18 -8.98 -8.70 -2.85
C LYS A 18 -7.55 -8.22 -2.67
N LEU A 19 -7.18 -7.24 -3.49
CA LEU A 19 -5.90 -6.56 -3.42
C LEU A 19 -6.13 -5.10 -3.02
N LEU A 20 -5.51 -4.67 -1.92
CA LEU A 20 -5.41 -3.25 -1.56
C LEU A 20 -3.98 -2.79 -1.82
N TRP A 21 -3.82 -1.81 -2.72
CA TRP A 21 -2.53 -1.26 -3.10
C TRP A 21 -2.41 0.18 -2.61
N PHE A 22 -1.39 0.49 -1.82
CA PHE A 22 -1.10 1.84 -1.34
C PHE A 22 0.13 2.42 -2.01
N SER A 23 -0.02 3.58 -2.64
CA SER A 23 1.08 4.35 -3.22
C SER A 23 0.65 5.78 -3.55
N SER A 24 1.54 6.59 -4.14
CA SER A 24 1.17 7.85 -4.81
C SER A 24 0.04 7.60 -5.80
N THR A 25 -0.94 8.50 -5.87
CA THR A 25 -2.08 8.40 -6.80
C THR A 25 -1.61 8.19 -8.25
N PRO A 26 -2.24 7.30 -9.04
CA PRO A 26 -1.87 7.02 -10.43
C PRO A 26 -2.04 8.22 -11.38
N GLN A 27 -2.67 9.29 -10.89
CA GLN A 27 -2.85 10.58 -11.57
C GLN A 27 -1.65 11.52 -11.36
N HIS A 28 -0.76 11.23 -10.40
CA HIS A 28 0.46 12.01 -10.16
C HIS A 28 1.58 11.56 -11.10
N SER A 29 2.52 12.44 -11.43
CA SER A 29 3.68 12.13 -12.29
C SER A 29 4.90 11.60 -11.52
N SER A 30 4.73 11.12 -10.29
CA SER A 30 5.86 10.57 -9.51
C SER A 30 6.27 9.19 -10.03
N SER A 31 7.53 8.81 -9.82
CA SER A 31 8.01 7.45 -10.12
C SER A 31 7.17 6.39 -9.42
N PHE A 32 6.82 6.61 -8.14
CA PHE A 32 5.92 5.71 -7.38
C PHE A 32 4.56 5.54 -8.03
N SER A 33 3.95 6.63 -8.52
CA SER A 33 2.67 6.58 -9.24
C SER A 33 2.78 5.76 -10.53
N LEU A 34 3.77 6.10 -11.38
CA LEU A 34 3.95 5.44 -12.67
C LEU A 34 4.23 3.95 -12.52
N VAL A 35 5.15 3.59 -11.64
CA VAL A 35 5.53 2.19 -11.38
C VAL A 35 4.36 1.43 -10.75
N SER A 36 3.70 1.97 -9.72
CA SER A 36 2.53 1.32 -9.10
C SER A 36 1.41 1.08 -10.10
N ARG A 37 1.08 2.08 -10.93
CA ARG A 37 0.05 1.95 -11.96
C ARG A 37 0.38 0.84 -12.93
N GLU A 38 1.62 0.78 -13.39
CA GLU A 38 2.06 -0.23 -14.35
C GLU A 38 2.12 -1.63 -13.74
N LEU A 39 2.56 -1.77 -12.49
CA LEU A 39 2.52 -3.05 -11.78
C LEU A 39 1.07 -3.51 -11.57
N LEU A 40 0.17 -2.63 -11.12
CA LEU A 40 -1.21 -2.99 -10.81
C LEU A 40 -2.00 -3.47 -12.04
N LYS A 41 -1.73 -2.90 -13.23
CA LYS A 41 -2.31 -3.36 -14.50
C LYS A 41 -1.97 -4.82 -14.80
N ARG A 42 -0.75 -5.25 -14.48
CA ARG A 42 -0.23 -6.60 -14.76
C ARG A 42 -0.67 -7.65 -13.75
N VAL A 43 -1.24 -7.24 -12.61
CA VAL A 43 -1.76 -8.17 -11.61
C VAL A 43 -3.16 -8.61 -12.00
N GLU A 44 -3.35 -9.88 -12.35
CA GLU A 44 -4.65 -10.42 -12.77
C GLU A 44 -5.31 -11.26 -11.67
N GLY A 45 -6.62 -11.50 -11.79
CA GLY A 45 -7.36 -12.40 -10.89
C GLY A 45 -7.82 -11.78 -9.56
N PHE A 46 -7.55 -10.50 -9.31
CA PHE A 46 -7.96 -9.81 -8.08
C PHE A 46 -9.08 -8.78 -8.32
N GLU A 47 -9.89 -8.55 -7.29
CA GLU A 47 -10.64 -7.31 -7.13
C GLU A 47 -9.69 -6.25 -6.53
N LYS A 48 -9.39 -5.19 -7.28
CA LYS A 48 -8.30 -4.26 -6.95
C LYS A 48 -8.83 -2.94 -6.41
N TYR A 49 -8.23 -2.51 -5.30
CA TYR A 49 -8.45 -1.23 -4.67
C TYR A 49 -7.10 -0.49 -4.60
N TYR A 50 -7.07 0.77 -5.03
CA TYR A 50 -5.88 1.62 -5.01
C TYR A 50 -6.10 2.74 -3.99
N ALA A 51 -5.42 2.69 -2.84
CA ALA A 51 -5.35 3.79 -1.89
C ALA A 51 -4.32 4.81 -2.36
N GLY A 52 -4.78 5.86 -3.04
CA GLY A 52 -3.95 6.86 -3.70
C GLY A 52 -3.59 8.02 -2.77
N LEU A 53 -2.32 8.10 -2.36
CA LEU A 53 -1.77 9.28 -1.70
C LEU A 53 -1.85 10.49 -2.65
N HIS A 54 -2.22 11.65 -2.13
CA HIS A 54 -2.46 12.87 -2.92
C HIS A 54 -3.64 12.81 -3.90
N TYR A 55 -4.52 11.81 -3.80
CA TYR A 55 -5.82 11.85 -4.48
C TYR A 55 -6.87 12.51 -3.57
N TYR A 56 -7.45 13.61 -4.03
CA TYR A 56 -8.44 14.40 -3.27
C TYR A 56 -9.88 14.26 -3.79
N GLY A 57 -10.08 13.45 -4.85
CA GLY A 57 -11.39 13.23 -5.45
C GLY A 57 -12.25 12.24 -4.67
N ALA A 58 -13.52 12.10 -5.10
CA ALA A 58 -14.39 11.02 -4.67
C ALA A 58 -13.85 9.66 -5.21
N PRO A 59 -14.13 8.53 -4.55
CA PRO A 59 -13.78 7.21 -5.09
C PRO A 59 -14.21 7.05 -6.55
N GLN A 60 -13.31 6.54 -7.38
CA GLN A 60 -13.54 6.37 -8.82
C GLN A 60 -13.22 4.94 -9.23
N THR A 61 -14.18 4.27 -9.85
CA THR A 61 -13.98 2.93 -10.42
C THR A 61 -13.51 3.05 -11.86
N PHE A 62 -12.36 2.46 -12.14
CA PHE A 62 -11.83 2.21 -13.48
C PHE A 62 -12.10 0.75 -13.86
N GLU A 63 -11.84 0.39 -15.11
CA GLU A 63 -12.02 -0.97 -15.62
C GLU A 63 -11.29 -2.02 -14.75
N ASP A 64 -10.08 -1.70 -14.29
CA ASP A 64 -9.20 -2.65 -13.59
C ASP A 64 -9.14 -2.48 -12.06
N TYR A 65 -9.52 -1.32 -11.51
CA TYR A 65 -9.37 -1.02 -10.08
C TYR A 65 -10.29 0.12 -9.62
N THR A 66 -10.56 0.16 -8.32
CA THR A 66 -11.21 1.30 -7.67
C THR A 66 -10.17 2.19 -6.99
N LEU A 67 -10.08 3.45 -7.41
CA LEU A 67 -9.23 4.46 -6.78
C LEU A 67 -9.93 5.05 -5.56
N LEU A 68 -9.24 5.06 -4.42
CA LEU A 68 -9.68 5.57 -3.14
C LEU A 68 -8.77 6.72 -2.69
N PRO A 69 -9.33 7.86 -2.22
CA PRO A 69 -8.51 8.94 -1.67
C PRO A 69 -7.88 8.48 -0.36
N CYS A 70 -6.57 8.64 -0.21
CA CYS A 70 -5.86 8.24 1.01
C CYS A 70 -4.92 9.34 1.45
N GLN A 71 -5.28 10.10 2.48
CA GLN A 71 -4.54 11.27 2.96
C GLN A 71 -3.87 11.03 4.32
N SER A 72 -4.17 9.91 4.98
CA SER A 72 -3.58 9.59 6.28
C SER A 72 -3.50 8.09 6.53
N ALA A 73 -2.70 7.71 7.53
CA ALA A 73 -2.56 6.33 7.98
C ALA A 73 -3.90 5.75 8.46
N GLU A 74 -4.70 6.55 9.17
CA GLU A 74 -6.02 6.14 9.66
C GLU A 74 -6.99 5.81 8.52
N GLN A 75 -6.91 6.54 7.39
CA GLN A 75 -7.72 6.24 6.22
C GLN A 75 -7.31 4.90 5.59
N LEU A 76 -6.00 4.65 5.47
CA LEU A 76 -5.50 3.37 4.98
C LEU A 76 -5.96 2.22 5.88
N LEU A 77 -5.89 2.40 7.20
CA LEU A 77 -6.36 1.42 8.17
C LEU A 77 -7.89 1.20 8.07
N TYR A 78 -8.65 2.27 7.88
CA TYR A 78 -10.09 2.17 7.63
C TYR A 78 -10.37 1.33 6.38
N TYR A 79 -9.67 1.57 5.27
CA TYR A 79 -9.82 0.75 4.06
C TYR A 79 -9.45 -0.70 4.29
N ALA A 80 -8.32 -0.97 4.95
CA ALA A 80 -7.89 -2.34 5.25
C ALA A 80 -8.95 -3.09 6.07
N SER A 81 -9.50 -2.46 7.12
CA SER A 81 -10.49 -3.11 8.01
C SER A 81 -11.84 -3.38 7.38
N ASN A 82 -12.28 -2.55 6.43
CA ASN A 82 -13.57 -2.72 5.76
C ASN A 82 -13.45 -3.60 4.50
N ILE A 83 -12.39 -3.44 3.71
CA ILE A 83 -12.15 -4.23 2.50
C ILE A 83 -11.76 -5.67 2.89
N LYS A 84 -10.97 -5.82 3.96
CA LYS A 84 -10.33 -7.07 4.41
C LYS A 84 -9.55 -7.73 3.28
N PRO A 85 -8.49 -7.08 2.77
CA PRO A 85 -7.77 -7.57 1.60
C PRO A 85 -7.09 -8.92 1.86
N ASP A 86 -7.06 -9.78 0.85
CA ASP A 86 -6.21 -10.97 0.86
C ASP A 86 -4.73 -10.57 0.77
N ILE A 87 -4.44 -9.50 0.03
CA ILE A 87 -3.09 -8.93 -0.09
C ILE A 87 -3.16 -7.41 0.06
N LEU A 88 -2.37 -6.88 1.00
CA LEU A 88 -2.09 -5.46 1.14
C LEU A 88 -0.67 -5.19 0.64
N VAL A 89 -0.53 -4.37 -0.39
CA VAL A 89 0.77 -3.92 -0.94
C VAL A 89 1.01 -2.48 -0.53
N LEU A 90 2.16 -2.21 0.08
CA LEU A 90 2.64 -0.86 0.39
C LEU A 90 3.86 -0.56 -0.49
N HIS A 91 3.71 0.38 -1.43
CA HIS A 91 4.78 0.79 -2.34
C HIS A 91 4.98 2.30 -2.28
N HIS A 92 5.99 2.74 -1.55
CA HIS A 92 6.35 4.15 -1.47
C HIS A 92 7.81 4.35 -1.04
N SER A 93 8.24 5.60 -0.99
CA SER A 93 9.52 5.99 -0.39
C SER A 93 9.60 5.50 1.06
N PRO A 94 10.81 5.16 1.54
CA PRO A 94 11.01 4.72 2.91
C PRO A 94 10.40 5.73 3.92
N VAL A 95 10.68 7.03 3.79
CA VAL A 95 10.12 8.10 4.66
C VAL A 95 8.59 8.01 4.81
N SER A 96 7.86 7.81 3.71
CA SER A 96 6.40 7.73 3.77
C SER A 96 5.91 6.44 4.42
N LEU A 97 6.62 5.33 4.22
CA LEU A 97 6.30 4.06 4.88
C LEU A 97 6.55 4.12 6.39
N GLN A 98 7.57 4.86 6.85
CA GLN A 98 7.81 5.09 8.28
C GLN A 98 6.60 5.71 8.98
N GLY A 99 5.86 6.58 8.28
CA GLY A 99 4.62 7.18 8.79
C GLY A 99 3.50 6.17 9.09
N LEU A 100 3.64 4.92 8.62
CA LEU A 100 2.69 3.84 8.87
C LEU A 100 3.07 2.97 10.08
N ASN A 101 4.25 3.17 10.68
CA ASN A 101 4.70 2.42 11.86
C ASN A 101 3.63 2.38 12.99
N PRO A 102 2.95 3.50 13.35
CA PRO A 102 1.97 3.47 14.43
C PRO A 102 0.76 2.55 14.19
N ILE A 103 0.52 2.14 12.94
CA ILE A 103 -0.62 1.30 12.56
C ILE A 103 -0.19 -0.04 11.95
N ALA A 104 1.10 -0.36 11.93
CA ALA A 104 1.65 -1.52 11.22
C ALA A 104 0.99 -2.85 11.64
N GLU A 105 0.89 -3.10 12.95
CA GLU A 105 0.22 -4.30 13.47
C GLU A 105 -1.25 -4.37 13.04
N ASN A 106 -1.96 -3.24 13.05
CA ASN A 106 -3.36 -3.21 12.66
C ASN A 106 -3.53 -3.43 11.15
N LEU A 107 -2.62 -2.92 10.32
CA LEU A 107 -2.60 -3.23 8.88
C LEU A 107 -2.43 -4.74 8.65
N LYS A 108 -1.48 -5.36 9.35
CA LYS A 108 -1.26 -6.82 9.26
C LYS A 108 -2.46 -7.61 9.76
N LYS A 109 -3.10 -7.24 10.87
CA LYS A 109 -4.33 -7.91 11.37
C LYS A 109 -5.50 -7.87 10.39
N ASN A 110 -5.54 -6.85 9.50
CA ASN A 110 -6.63 -6.67 8.55
C ASN A 110 -6.34 -7.23 7.14
N ALA A 111 -5.14 -7.77 6.90
CA ALA A 111 -4.75 -8.36 5.62
C ALA A 111 -4.21 -9.79 5.81
N LYS A 112 -4.51 -10.72 4.90
CA LYS A 112 -3.89 -12.07 5.00
C LYS A 112 -2.39 -12.02 4.72
N LYS A 113 -1.99 -11.24 3.72
CA LYS A 113 -0.59 -10.93 3.40
C LYS A 113 -0.34 -9.42 3.36
N LEU A 114 0.76 -8.99 3.97
CA LEU A 114 1.32 -7.66 3.90
C LEU A 114 2.63 -7.72 3.10
N VAL A 115 2.65 -7.03 1.97
CA VAL A 115 3.81 -6.96 1.07
C VAL A 115 4.34 -5.53 1.05
N LEU A 116 5.64 -5.37 1.26
CA LEU A 116 6.32 -4.10 1.11
C LEU A 116 7.12 -4.09 -0.18
N ILE A 117 7.02 -3.01 -0.95
CA ILE A 117 7.92 -2.74 -2.08
C ILE A 117 8.71 -1.50 -1.69
N VAL A 118 10.00 -1.68 -1.39
CA VAL A 118 10.85 -0.64 -0.79
C VAL A 118 12.06 -0.38 -1.67
N PRO A 119 12.14 0.78 -2.35
CA PRO A 119 13.38 1.22 -2.96
C PRO A 119 14.33 1.75 -1.87
N VAL A 120 15.53 1.19 -1.81
CA VAL A 120 16.60 1.65 -0.91
C VAL A 120 17.78 2.13 -1.75
N GLU A 121 18.10 3.42 -1.63
CA GLU A 121 19.11 4.11 -2.44
C GLU A 121 20.32 4.60 -1.62
N GLY A 122 20.63 3.96 -0.49
CA GLY A 122 21.80 4.36 0.30
C GLY A 122 21.95 3.64 1.64
N TYR A 123 23.18 3.66 2.17
CA TYR A 123 23.54 3.18 3.50
C TYR A 123 24.41 4.24 4.19
N PRO A 124 24.27 4.47 5.51
CA PRO A 124 23.27 3.88 6.41
C PRO A 124 21.86 4.39 6.12
N MET A 125 20.85 3.56 6.39
CA MET A 125 19.47 4.04 6.37
C MET A 125 19.25 4.89 7.63
N THR A 126 18.72 6.10 7.48
CA THR A 126 18.49 7.03 8.60
C THR A 126 17.08 6.91 9.21
N PHE A 127 16.32 5.91 8.79
CA PHE A 127 14.90 5.76 9.11
C PHE A 127 14.66 4.45 9.85
N ASN A 128 13.78 4.48 10.84
CA ASN A 128 13.40 3.28 11.59
C ASN A 128 12.16 2.62 10.95
N PHE A 129 12.35 1.52 10.23
CA PHE A 129 11.28 0.72 9.61
C PHE A 129 10.87 -0.50 10.40
N GLU A 130 11.57 -0.79 11.49
CA GLU A 130 11.52 -2.07 12.17
C GLU A 130 10.07 -2.51 12.50
N PRO A 131 9.18 -1.63 13.01
CA PRO A 131 7.80 -2.03 13.28
C PRO A 131 7.02 -2.44 12.05
N LEU A 132 7.21 -1.80 10.89
CA LEU A 132 6.49 -2.15 9.67
C LEU A 132 7.09 -3.40 9.01
N PHE A 133 8.42 -3.53 9.02
CA PHE A 133 9.12 -4.65 8.41
C PHE A 133 8.84 -5.96 9.13
N GLN A 134 8.83 -5.95 10.46
CA GLN A 134 8.51 -7.14 11.27
C GLN A 134 7.09 -7.69 11.00
N GLN A 135 6.18 -6.87 10.47
CA GLN A 135 4.81 -7.28 10.15
C GLN A 135 4.66 -7.75 8.70
N ALA A 136 5.65 -7.52 7.84
CA ALA A 136 5.60 -7.86 6.43
C ALA A 136 5.83 -9.36 6.21
N ASP A 137 5.01 -9.98 5.37
CA ASP A 137 5.24 -11.36 4.93
C ASP A 137 6.26 -11.44 3.79
N LEU A 138 6.42 -10.34 3.05
CA LEU A 138 7.35 -10.24 1.93
C LEU A 138 7.82 -8.79 1.76
N ILE A 139 9.13 -8.62 1.60
CA ILE A 139 9.75 -7.36 1.24
C ILE A 139 10.40 -7.52 -0.13
N ILE A 140 10.00 -6.70 -1.09
CA ILE A 140 10.50 -6.67 -2.46
C ILE A 140 11.38 -5.43 -2.62
N THR A 141 12.57 -5.61 -3.21
CA THR A 141 13.50 -4.52 -3.52
C THR A 141 14.03 -4.67 -4.94
N HIS A 142 14.62 -3.60 -5.47
CA HIS A 142 15.07 -3.53 -6.87
C HIS A 142 16.50 -4.04 -7.11
N SER A 143 17.29 -4.29 -6.07
CA SER A 143 18.69 -4.69 -6.23
C SER A 143 19.19 -5.54 -5.06
N ARG A 144 20.22 -6.35 -5.31
CA ARG A 144 20.96 -7.08 -4.25
C ARG A 144 21.52 -6.13 -3.20
N TYR A 145 22.04 -4.98 -3.62
CA TYR A 145 22.53 -3.95 -2.71
C TYR A 145 21.44 -3.46 -1.74
N SER A 146 20.22 -3.20 -2.24
CA SER A 146 19.08 -2.82 -1.39
C SER A 146 18.71 -3.94 -0.41
N GLN A 147 18.76 -5.21 -0.85
CA GLN A 147 18.53 -6.36 0.04
C GLN A 147 19.57 -6.42 1.16
N GLU A 148 20.86 -6.27 0.84
CA GLU A 148 21.95 -6.25 1.82
C GLU A 148 21.81 -5.10 2.82
N CYS A 149 21.35 -3.93 2.37
CA CYS A 149 21.12 -2.77 3.23
C CYS A 149 19.98 -3.02 4.23
N LEU A 150 18.88 -3.62 3.77
CA LEU A 150 17.73 -3.96 4.61
C LEU A 150 18.07 -5.08 5.60
N ALA A 151 18.75 -6.14 5.15
CA ALA A 151 19.12 -7.27 6.01
C ALA A 151 20.01 -6.87 7.21
N LYS A 152 20.75 -5.76 7.10
CA LYS A 152 21.53 -5.19 8.22
C LYS A 152 20.66 -4.48 9.26
N HIS A 153 19.39 -4.22 8.97
CA HIS A 153 18.43 -3.51 9.83
C HIS A 153 17.33 -4.42 10.40
N GLY A 154 17.49 -5.75 10.28
CA GLY A 154 16.50 -6.75 10.71
C GLY A 154 15.62 -7.22 9.56
#